data_AF-A0A0Q4JE55-F1
#
_entry.id   AF-A0A0Q4JE55-F1
#
_cell.length_a   1.000
_cell.length_b   1.000
_cell.length_c   1.000
_cell.angle_alpha   90.00
_cell.angle_beta   90.00
_cell.angle_gamma   90.00
#
_symmetry.space_group_name_H-M   'P 1'
#
loop_
_entity.id
_entity.type
_entity.pdbx_description
1 polymer ?
#
loop_
_entity_poly.entity_id
_entity_poly.type
_entity_poly.pdbx_seq_one_letter_code
_entity_poly.pdbx_strand_id
1 'polypeptide(L)'
;MPIDRELSSRIVTEAQRIIALTAQIDTALDLADQLSGSRRDALIELGRLTGMGDIGDVDRAVRMDRTIADTMLVLVARAGPRGISRERLLDEAAMRFAEDVSEAEMDQALEKLVTSEEIYALGQGYALGAGQSASRRLGGYSARQAHGRTHKDMILEVLRNSPEPLGVADIIHAIRDRFGAEVSRTSVSPLLSKLDIRGGIVVHIDDKWTIPKA
;
A
#
# COMPACT_ATOMS: atom_id res chain seq x y z
N MET A 1 32.41 2.09 45.71
CA MET A 1 31.47 2.07 44.57
C MET A 1 32.03 1.34 43.32
N PRO A 2 32.36 0.04 43.36
CA PRO A 2 32.74 -0.72 42.16
C PRO A 2 31.57 -1.48 41.48
N ILE A 3 30.52 -1.81 42.23
CA ILE A 3 29.37 -2.63 41.77
C ILE A 3 28.61 -1.97 40.61
N ASP A 4 28.53 -0.63 40.61
CA ASP A 4 27.77 0.14 39.62
C ASP A 4 28.41 0.10 38.22
N ARG A 5 29.75 -0.01 38.13
CA ARG A 5 30.47 -0.10 36.85
C ARG A 5 30.31 -1.47 36.20
N GLU A 6 30.25 -2.53 37.00
CA GLU A 6 30.10 -3.90 36.49
C GLU A 6 28.68 -4.15 35.97
N LEU A 7 27.67 -3.66 36.68
CA LEU A 7 26.28 -3.66 36.20
C LEU A 7 26.12 -2.85 34.92
N SER A 8 26.69 -1.65 34.87
CA SER A 8 26.66 -0.80 33.66
C SER A 8 27.32 -1.50 32.47
N SER A 9 28.48 -2.14 32.67
CA SER A 9 29.19 -2.89 31.62
C SER A 9 28.34 -4.04 31.07
N ARG A 10 27.72 -4.83 31.95
CA ARG A 10 26.83 -5.94 31.55
C ARG A 10 25.62 -5.46 30.76
N ILE A 11 25.00 -4.35 31.17
CA ILE A 11 23.85 -3.76 30.46
C ILE A 11 24.27 -3.33 29.05
N VAL A 12 25.44 -2.69 28.90
CA VAL A 12 25.94 -2.27 27.59
C VAL A 12 26.24 -3.48 26.70
N THR A 13 26.87 -4.52 27.23
CA THR A 13 27.14 -5.76 26.47
C THR A 13 25.84 -6.44 26.01
N GLU A 14 24.84 -6.53 26.88
CA GLU A 14 23.56 -7.16 26.52
C GLU A 14 22.78 -6.30 25.51
N ALA A 15 22.81 -4.98 25.64
CA ALA A 15 22.20 -4.08 24.66
C ALA A 15 22.86 -4.22 23.27
N GLN A 16 24.19 -4.31 23.20
CA GLN A 16 24.92 -4.56 21.96
C GLN A 16 24.54 -5.92 21.34
N ARG A 17 24.36 -6.95 22.17
CA ARG A 17 23.91 -8.27 21.72
C ARG A 17 22.50 -8.22 21.14
N ILE A 18 21.57 -7.51 21.78
CA ILE A 18 20.20 -7.34 21.28
C ILE A 18 20.21 -6.64 19.92
N ILE A 19 20.98 -5.55 19.77
CA ILE A 19 21.11 -4.82 18.50
C ILE A 19 21.63 -5.75 17.39
N ALA A 20 22.66 -6.55 17.68
CA ALA A 20 23.22 -7.49 16.72
C ALA A 20 22.22 -8.57 16.30
N LEU A 21 21.43 -9.10 17.25
CA LEU A 21 20.37 -10.07 16.96
C LEU A 21 19.24 -9.47 16.13
N THR A 22 18.85 -8.22 16.39
CA THR A 22 17.84 -7.52 15.58
C THR A 22 18.31 -7.40 14.12
N ALA A 23 19.56 -6.99 13.89
CA ALA A 23 20.11 -6.90 12.53
C ALA A 23 20.16 -8.26 11.81
N GLN A 24 20.44 -9.36 12.53
CA GLN A 24 20.40 -10.72 11.98
C GLN A 24 18.97 -11.14 11.61
N ILE A 25 17.99 -10.79 12.44
CA ILE A 25 16.57 -11.05 12.17
C ILE A 25 16.13 -10.31 10.90
N ASP A 26 16.46 -9.02 10.78
CA ASP A 26 16.14 -8.21 9.61
C ASP A 26 16.76 -8.81 8.33
N THR A 27 18.03 -9.22 8.40
CA THR A 27 18.70 -9.89 7.28
C THR A 27 18.01 -11.21 6.89
N ALA A 28 17.60 -12.01 7.88
CA ALA A 28 16.91 -13.28 7.62
C ALA A 28 15.54 -13.07 6.98
N LEU A 29 14.84 -11.99 7.35
CA LEU A 29 13.56 -11.61 6.75
C LEU A 29 13.74 -11.13 5.31
N ASP A 30 14.76 -10.32 5.04
CA ASP A 30 15.09 -9.89 3.67
C ASP A 30 15.40 -11.10 2.77
N LEU A 31 16.15 -12.08 3.28
CA LEU A 31 16.42 -13.33 2.56
C LEU A 31 15.16 -14.16 2.32
N ALA A 32 14.24 -14.22 3.29
CA ALA A 32 12.98 -14.92 3.13
C ALA A 32 12.08 -14.26 2.07
N ASP A 33 12.07 -12.93 2.00
CA ASP A 33 11.36 -12.16 0.98
C ASP A 33 11.98 -12.39 -0.41
N GLN A 34 13.32 -12.40 -0.51
CA GLN A 34 14.03 -12.73 -1.75
C GLN A 34 13.71 -14.15 -2.22
N LEU A 35 13.79 -15.15 -1.32
CA LEU A 35 13.48 -16.54 -1.65
C LEU A 35 12.02 -16.72 -2.07
N SER A 36 11.10 -15.99 -1.44
CA SER A 36 9.68 -16.00 -1.82
C SER A 36 9.48 -15.43 -3.22
N GLY A 37 10.21 -14.36 -3.56
CA GLY A 37 10.28 -13.82 -4.92
C GLY A 37 10.84 -14.82 -5.92
N SER A 38 12.02 -15.38 -5.66
CA SER A 38 12.64 -16.36 -6.57
C SER A 38 11.81 -17.64 -6.74
N ARG A 39 11.15 -18.12 -5.68
CA ARG A 39 10.23 -19.26 -5.77
C ARG A 39 9.05 -18.94 -6.68
N ARG A 40 8.51 -17.72 -6.59
CA ARG A 40 7.43 -17.25 -7.48
C ARG A 40 7.89 -17.23 -8.93
N ASP A 41 9.05 -16.63 -9.21
CA ASP A 41 9.61 -16.56 -10.56
C ASP A 41 9.85 -17.96 -11.15
N ALA A 42 10.36 -18.89 -10.32
CA ALA A 42 10.55 -20.28 -10.72
C ALA A 42 9.23 -21.00 -11.01
N LEU A 43 8.18 -20.78 -10.23
CA LEU A 43 6.86 -21.36 -10.48
C LEU A 43 6.23 -20.80 -11.76
N ILE A 44 6.42 -19.51 -12.05
CA ILE A 44 5.97 -18.89 -13.30
C ILE A 44 6.70 -19.53 -14.50
N GLU A 45 8.02 -19.67 -14.43
CA GLU A 45 8.80 -20.28 -15.52
C GLU A 45 8.46 -21.76 -15.69
N LEU A 46 8.24 -22.51 -14.61
CA LEU A 46 7.77 -23.89 -14.68
C LEU A 46 6.39 -24.00 -15.34
N GLY A 47 5.44 -23.13 -14.96
CA GLY A 47 4.12 -23.07 -15.62
C GLY A 47 4.24 -22.78 -17.12
N ARG A 48 5.19 -21.90 -17.50
CA ARG A 48 5.45 -21.55 -18.90
C ARG A 48 5.96 -22.75 -19.68
N LEU A 49 6.85 -23.55 -19.08
CA LEU A 49 7.45 -24.72 -19.70
C LEU A 49 6.49 -25.92 -19.79
N THR A 50 5.53 -26.07 -18.87
CA THR A 50 4.60 -27.21 -18.84
C THR A 50 3.36 -27.04 -19.71
N GLY A 51 3.11 -25.85 -20.26
CA GLY A 51 1.94 -25.59 -21.10
C GLY A 51 0.61 -25.68 -20.35
N MET A 52 0.63 -25.66 -19.01
CA MET A 52 -0.58 -25.52 -18.20
C MET A 52 -1.15 -24.11 -18.44
N GLY A 53 -2.37 -24.07 -18.96
CA GLY A 53 -3.05 -22.87 -19.39
C GLY A 53 -3.12 -21.76 -18.33
N ASP A 54 -3.06 -20.54 -18.85
CA ASP A 54 -3.28 -19.24 -18.21
C ASP A 54 -2.53 -18.95 -16.90
N ILE A 55 -1.20 -18.89 -17.00
CA ILE A 55 -0.32 -18.30 -15.98
C ILE A 55 -0.70 -16.83 -15.66
N GLY A 56 -1.35 -16.14 -16.61
CA GLY A 56 -1.93 -14.82 -16.39
C GLY A 56 -2.96 -14.82 -15.27
N ASP A 57 -3.78 -15.86 -15.17
CA ASP A 57 -4.81 -15.99 -14.12
C ASP A 57 -4.22 -16.36 -12.76
N VAL A 58 -3.16 -17.18 -12.71
CA VAL A 58 -2.48 -17.48 -11.43
C VAL A 58 -1.74 -16.26 -10.90
N ASP A 59 -1.01 -15.55 -11.75
CA ASP A 59 -0.31 -14.34 -11.33
C ASP A 59 -1.29 -13.20 -10.99
N ARG A 60 -2.41 -13.10 -11.73
CA ARG A 60 -3.52 -12.22 -11.39
C ARG A 60 -4.14 -12.59 -10.04
N ALA A 61 -4.45 -13.85 -9.79
CA ALA A 61 -5.03 -14.31 -8.53
C ALA A 61 -4.11 -14.03 -7.34
N VAL A 62 -2.80 -14.30 -7.45
CA VAL A 62 -1.84 -14.03 -6.37
C VAL A 62 -1.62 -12.53 -6.17
N ARG A 63 -1.59 -11.72 -7.23
CA ARG A 63 -1.55 -10.25 -7.11
C ARG A 63 -2.83 -9.72 -6.48
N MET A 64 -3.98 -10.27 -6.86
CA MET A 64 -5.28 -9.86 -6.34
C MET A 64 -5.39 -10.19 -4.85
N ASP A 65 -5.04 -11.40 -4.43
CA ASP A 65 -5.01 -11.84 -3.03
C ASP A 65 -4.16 -10.91 -2.15
N ARG A 66 -2.96 -10.55 -2.60
CA ARG A 66 -2.10 -9.58 -1.88
C ARG A 66 -2.73 -8.19 -1.84
N THR A 67 -3.34 -7.75 -2.94
CA THR A 67 -3.98 -6.43 -3.04
C THR A 67 -5.20 -6.33 -2.13
N ILE A 68 -6.00 -7.39 -2.05
CA ILE A 68 -7.15 -7.51 -1.14
C ILE A 68 -6.66 -7.44 0.30
N ALA A 69 -5.69 -8.29 0.68
CA ALA A 69 -5.15 -8.32 2.04
C ALA A 69 -4.56 -6.96 2.45
N ASP A 70 -3.78 -6.32 1.59
CA ASP A 70 -3.22 -5.01 1.90
C ASP A 70 -4.32 -3.93 2.02
N THR A 71 -5.35 -3.98 1.17
CA THR A 71 -6.49 -3.04 1.24
C THR A 71 -7.26 -3.20 2.54
N MET A 72 -7.54 -4.44 2.94
CA MET A 72 -8.19 -4.76 4.21
C MET A 72 -7.36 -4.25 5.40
N LEU A 73 -6.06 -4.50 5.39
CA LEU A 73 -5.15 -4.03 6.44
C LEU A 73 -5.18 -2.50 6.58
N VAL A 74 -5.19 -1.77 5.46
CA VAL A 74 -5.31 -0.30 5.47
C VAL A 74 -6.66 0.18 6.00
N LEU A 75 -7.75 -0.49 5.64
CA LEU A 75 -9.08 -0.15 6.15
C LEU A 75 -9.18 -0.35 7.67
N VAL A 76 -8.65 -1.47 8.16
CA VAL A 76 -8.56 -1.76 9.61
C VAL A 76 -7.68 -0.73 10.32
N ALA A 77 -6.51 -0.40 9.76
CA ALA A 77 -5.61 0.60 10.32
C ALA A 77 -6.26 2.00 10.38
N ARG A 78 -7.00 2.37 9.34
CA ARG A 78 -7.73 3.65 9.26
C ARG A 78 -8.83 3.77 10.31
N ALA A 79 -9.47 2.67 10.68
CA ALA A 79 -10.48 2.65 11.73
C ALA A 79 -9.89 2.87 13.14
N GLY A 80 -8.57 2.70 13.29
CA GLY A 80 -7.84 2.97 14.52
C GLY A 80 -8.05 1.90 15.59
N PRO A 81 -7.77 2.22 16.88
CA PRO A 81 -7.70 1.22 17.95
C PRO A 81 -9.06 0.60 18.31
N ARG A 82 -10.17 1.20 17.88
CA ARG A 82 -11.51 0.64 18.09
C ARG A 82 -11.86 -0.44 17.07
N GLY A 83 -11.05 -0.61 16.03
CA GLY A 83 -11.31 -1.54 14.95
C GLY A 83 -12.48 -1.13 14.04
N ILE A 84 -12.82 -2.02 13.12
CA ILE A 84 -13.89 -1.90 12.14
C ILE A 84 -14.76 -3.16 12.19
N SER A 85 -16.08 -3.03 12.09
CA SER A 85 -16.96 -4.21 12.02
C SER A 85 -16.72 -4.98 10.72
N ARG A 86 -16.94 -6.30 10.72
CA ARG A 86 -16.78 -7.14 9.52
C ARG A 86 -17.62 -6.62 8.36
N GLU A 87 -18.90 -6.35 8.61
CA GLU A 87 -19.85 -5.83 7.61
C GLU A 87 -19.30 -4.56 6.93
N ARG A 88 -18.91 -3.56 7.74
CA ARG A 88 -18.38 -2.30 7.22
C ARG A 88 -17.05 -2.48 6.47
N LEU A 89 -16.19 -3.39 6.94
CA LEU A 89 -14.92 -3.68 6.29
C LEU A 89 -15.12 -4.28 4.90
N LEU A 90 -16.03 -5.24 4.79
CA LEU A 90 -16.39 -5.88 3.52
C LEU A 90 -17.05 -4.88 2.56
N ASP A 91 -17.97 -4.05 3.04
CA ASP A 91 -18.60 -3.01 2.22
C ASP A 91 -17.56 -2.02 1.67
N GLU A 92 -16.69 -1.50 2.54
CA GLU A 92 -15.65 -0.54 2.15
C GLU A 92 -14.60 -1.17 1.21
N ALA A 93 -14.32 -2.47 1.33
CA ALA A 93 -13.45 -3.19 0.42
C ALA A 93 -14.13 -3.44 -0.93
N ALA A 94 -15.38 -3.92 -0.94
CA ALA A 94 -16.16 -4.15 -2.16
C ALA A 94 -16.28 -2.87 -3.00
N MET A 95 -16.53 -1.72 -2.35
CA MET A 95 -16.56 -0.42 -3.03
C MET A 95 -15.24 -0.06 -3.72
N ARG A 96 -14.10 -0.53 -3.21
CA ARG A 96 -12.78 -0.28 -3.81
C ARG A 96 -12.45 -1.22 -4.97
N PHE A 97 -13.00 -2.42 -4.95
CA PHE A 97 -12.73 -3.43 -5.97
C PHE A 97 -13.80 -3.49 -7.07
N ALA A 98 -14.87 -2.68 -6.99
CA ALA A 98 -15.87 -2.51 -8.05
C ALA A 98 -16.39 -3.85 -8.65
N GLU A 99 -16.77 -4.79 -7.77
CA GLU A 99 -17.32 -6.13 -8.07
C GLU A 99 -16.32 -7.23 -8.48
N ASP A 100 -15.03 -6.92 -8.63
CA ASP A 100 -14.02 -7.92 -9.06
C ASP A 100 -13.58 -8.91 -7.97
N VAL A 101 -14.12 -8.80 -6.76
CA VAL A 101 -13.70 -9.61 -5.60
C VAL A 101 -14.91 -10.14 -4.85
N SER A 102 -14.95 -11.46 -4.67
CA SER A 102 -16.00 -12.15 -3.92
C SER A 102 -15.81 -12.03 -2.40
N GLU A 103 -16.89 -12.19 -1.62
CA GLU A 103 -16.81 -12.23 -0.15
C GLU A 103 -15.90 -13.35 0.35
N ALA A 104 -15.89 -14.51 -0.33
CA ALA A 104 -15.04 -15.64 0.02
C ALA A 104 -13.53 -15.32 -0.11
N GLU A 105 -13.14 -14.56 -1.13
CA GLU A 105 -11.74 -14.10 -1.30
C GLU A 105 -11.37 -13.07 -0.23
N MET A 106 -12.30 -12.18 0.12
CA MET A 106 -12.12 -11.23 1.22
C MET A 106 -11.96 -11.94 2.57
N ASP A 107 -12.77 -12.96 2.84
CA ASP A 107 -12.67 -13.78 4.06
C ASP A 107 -11.34 -14.54 4.14
N GLN A 108 -10.92 -15.14 3.02
CA GLN A 108 -9.63 -15.82 2.96
C GLN A 108 -8.47 -14.85 3.22
N ALA A 109 -8.55 -13.62 2.69
CA ALA A 109 -7.56 -12.59 2.96
C ALA A 109 -7.56 -12.19 4.45
N LEU A 110 -8.74 -12.05 5.08
CA LEU A 110 -8.85 -11.75 6.51
C LEU A 110 -8.26 -12.87 7.38
N GLU A 111 -8.54 -14.14 7.05
CA GLU A 111 -7.99 -15.29 7.76
C GLU A 111 -6.44 -15.28 7.74
N LYS A 112 -5.85 -14.97 6.58
CA LYS A 112 -4.39 -14.82 6.46
C LYS A 112 -3.84 -13.71 7.34
N LEU A 113 -4.48 -12.54 7.34
CA LEU A 113 -4.08 -11.40 8.18
C LEU A 113 -4.21 -11.69 9.68
N VAL A 114 -5.23 -12.46 10.08
CA VAL A 114 -5.39 -12.91 11.46
C VAL A 114 -4.30 -13.92 11.82
N THR A 115 -4.04 -14.89 10.94
CA THR A 115 -3.02 -15.93 11.14
C THR A 115 -1.61 -15.34 11.22
N SER A 116 -1.34 -14.27 10.48
CA SER A 116 -0.07 -13.54 10.55
C SER A 116 0.02 -12.51 11.68
N GLU A 117 -1.00 -12.45 12.55
CA GLU A 117 -1.14 -11.50 13.66
C GLU A 117 -1.07 -10.02 13.23
N GLU A 118 -1.39 -9.75 11.97
CA GLU A 118 -1.43 -8.39 11.43
C GLU A 118 -2.71 -7.65 11.85
N ILE A 119 -3.79 -8.42 12.01
CA ILE A 119 -5.05 -7.98 12.61
C ILE A 119 -5.50 -9.03 13.63
N TYR A 120 -6.38 -8.66 14.56
CA TYR A 120 -7.06 -9.60 15.43
C TYR A 120 -8.57 -9.38 15.38
N ALA A 121 -9.31 -10.48 15.60
CA ALA A 121 -10.75 -10.43 15.74
C ALA A 121 -11.13 -9.81 17.11
N LEU A 122 -12.00 -8.81 17.08
CA LEU A 122 -12.55 -8.15 18.27
C LEU A 122 -14.08 -8.20 18.20
N GLY A 123 -14.67 -9.23 18.82
CA GLY A 123 -16.11 -9.45 18.77
C GLY A 123 -16.59 -9.66 17.33
N GLN A 124 -17.37 -8.70 16.80
CA GLN A 124 -17.92 -8.71 15.43
C GLN A 124 -17.07 -7.90 14.43
N GLY A 125 -15.83 -7.57 14.78
CA GLY A 125 -14.95 -6.74 13.96
C GLY A 125 -13.49 -7.15 14.01
N TYR A 126 -12.66 -6.32 13.39
CA TYR A 126 -11.21 -6.50 13.28
C TYR A 126 -10.50 -5.24 13.74
N ALA A 127 -9.39 -5.41 14.45
CA ALA A 127 -8.51 -4.32 14.84
C ALA A 127 -7.05 -4.66 14.50
N LEU A 128 -6.22 -3.62 14.40
CA LEU A 128 -4.84 -3.77 13.99
C LEU A 128 -4.01 -4.47 15.07
N GLY A 129 -3.28 -5.52 14.68
CA GLY A 129 -2.35 -6.22 15.56
C GLY A 129 -1.19 -5.33 16.02
N ALA A 130 -0.70 -5.59 17.23
CA ALA A 130 0.47 -4.90 17.79
C ALA A 130 1.81 -5.41 17.19
N GLY A 131 1.76 -6.36 16.27
CA GLY A 131 2.94 -7.03 15.71
C GLY A 131 3.77 -6.14 14.78
N GLN A 132 5.08 -6.41 14.74
CA GLN A 132 5.99 -5.78 13.78
C GLN A 132 5.62 -6.07 12.33
N SER A 133 4.93 -7.19 12.06
CA SER A 133 4.45 -7.59 10.73
C SER A 133 3.43 -6.59 10.16
N ALA A 134 2.45 -6.17 10.98
CA ALA A 134 1.49 -5.14 10.60
C ALA A 134 2.20 -3.82 10.32
N SER A 135 3.14 -3.43 11.19
CA SER A 135 3.92 -2.20 11.01
C SER A 135 4.85 -2.24 9.80
N ARG A 136 5.43 -3.39 9.44
CA ARG A 136 6.26 -3.56 8.24
C ARG A 136 5.43 -3.53 6.97
N ARG A 137 4.28 -4.20 6.94
CA ARG A 137 3.37 -4.13 5.77
C ARG A 137 2.74 -2.77 5.63
N LEU A 138 2.26 -2.15 6.71
CA LEU A 138 1.75 -0.77 6.68
C LEU A 138 2.84 0.26 6.43
N GLY A 139 4.05 0.06 6.93
CA GLY A 139 5.21 0.92 6.65
C GLY A 139 5.64 0.79 5.20
N GLY A 140 5.64 -0.43 4.65
CA GLY A 140 5.83 -0.70 3.23
C GLY A 140 4.66 -0.19 2.38
N TYR A 141 3.44 -0.17 2.90
CA TYR A 141 2.26 0.37 2.22
C TYR A 141 2.21 1.90 2.28
N SER A 142 2.68 2.52 3.37
CA SER A 142 2.86 3.97 3.51
C SER A 142 4.04 4.44 2.68
N ALA A 143 5.12 3.67 2.59
CA ALA A 143 6.24 3.93 1.68
C ALA A 143 5.83 3.69 0.21
N ARG A 144 5.02 2.66 -0.10
CA ARG A 144 4.46 2.43 -1.44
C ARG A 144 3.29 3.35 -1.78
N GLN A 145 2.53 3.90 -0.84
CA GLN A 145 1.56 4.97 -1.11
C GLN A 145 2.28 6.30 -1.27
N ALA A 146 3.31 6.57 -0.46
CA ALA A 146 4.22 7.70 -0.67
C ALA A 146 5.08 7.53 -1.94
N HIS A 147 5.20 6.32 -2.52
CA HIS A 147 5.94 6.04 -3.76
C HIS A 147 5.06 5.44 -4.88
N GLY A 148 3.73 5.53 -4.81
CA GLY A 148 2.86 4.76 -5.71
C GLY A 148 1.66 5.49 -6.28
N ARG A 149 1.41 6.74 -5.92
CA ARG A 149 0.62 7.63 -6.77
C ARG A 149 1.58 8.43 -7.62
N THR A 150 1.59 8.15 -8.92
CA THR A 150 2.38 8.95 -9.83
C THR A 150 1.85 10.39 -9.82
N HIS A 151 2.67 11.37 -10.19
CA HIS A 151 2.18 12.75 -10.35
C HIS A 151 0.94 12.81 -11.27
N LYS A 152 0.83 11.89 -12.24
CA LYS A 152 -0.33 11.76 -13.12
C LYS A 152 -1.59 11.39 -12.34
N ASP A 153 -1.52 10.39 -11.47
CA ASP A 153 -2.69 9.91 -10.73
C ASP A 153 -3.20 10.98 -9.77
N MET A 154 -2.28 11.67 -9.10
CA MET A 154 -2.60 12.78 -8.20
C MET A 154 -3.26 13.95 -8.93
N ILE A 155 -2.71 14.35 -10.09
CA ILE A 155 -3.30 15.41 -10.92
C ILE A 155 -4.72 15.04 -11.37
N LEU A 156 -4.90 13.82 -11.89
CA LEU A 156 -6.21 13.38 -12.37
C LEU A 156 -7.24 13.32 -11.24
N GLU A 157 -6.85 12.84 -10.06
CA GLU A 157 -7.74 12.80 -8.90
C GLU A 157 -8.13 14.21 -8.43
N VAL A 158 -7.20 15.17 -8.43
CA VAL A 158 -7.50 16.58 -8.11
C VAL A 158 -8.49 17.16 -9.12
N LEU A 159 -8.24 16.98 -10.41
CA LEU A 159 -9.11 17.51 -11.46
C LEU A 159 -10.50 16.86 -11.46
N ARG A 160 -10.63 15.55 -11.19
CA ARG A 160 -11.93 14.86 -11.12
C ARG A 160 -12.82 15.39 -9.99
N ASN A 161 -12.21 15.80 -8.89
CA ASN A 161 -12.92 16.26 -7.70
C ASN A 161 -13.12 17.79 -7.69
N SER A 162 -12.66 18.50 -8.71
CA SER A 162 -12.86 19.94 -8.83
C SER A 162 -14.11 20.23 -9.66
N PRO A 163 -15.07 21.02 -9.14
CA PRO A 163 -16.23 21.44 -9.92
C PRO A 163 -15.88 22.47 -11.01
N GLU A 164 -14.74 23.15 -10.86
CA GLU A 164 -14.27 24.21 -11.75
C GLU A 164 -12.90 23.87 -12.34
N PRO A 165 -12.55 24.40 -13.54
CA PRO A 165 -11.19 24.29 -14.07
C PRO A 165 -10.16 24.90 -13.11
N LEU A 166 -9.01 24.23 -12.95
CA LEU A 166 -7.96 24.63 -12.02
C LEU A 166 -6.72 25.13 -12.76
N GLY A 167 -6.09 26.18 -12.22
CA GLY A 167 -4.77 26.61 -12.66
C GLY A 167 -3.68 25.64 -12.17
N VAL A 168 -2.50 25.69 -12.78
CA VAL A 168 -1.36 24.82 -12.38
C VAL A 168 -0.96 25.02 -10.92
N ALA A 169 -1.02 26.26 -10.41
CA ALA A 169 -0.71 26.55 -9.02
C ALA A 169 -1.73 25.91 -8.05
N ASP A 170 -3.02 25.98 -8.39
CA ASP A 170 -4.11 25.40 -7.60
C ASP A 170 -4.01 23.87 -7.59
N ILE A 171 -3.64 23.26 -8.72
CA ILE A 171 -3.40 21.81 -8.80
C ILE A 171 -2.26 21.40 -7.87
N ILE A 172 -1.13 22.11 -7.88
CA ILE A 172 0.01 21.82 -6.99
C ILE A 172 -0.40 21.95 -5.52
N HIS A 173 -1.14 23.02 -5.19
CA HIS A 173 -1.62 23.24 -3.83
C HIS A 173 -2.56 22.12 -3.37
N ALA A 174 -3.53 21.76 -4.20
CA ALA A 174 -4.47 20.68 -3.92
C ALA A 174 -3.77 19.32 -3.80
N ILE A 175 -2.72 19.05 -4.59
CA ILE A 175 -1.90 17.84 -4.47
C ILE A 175 -1.19 17.80 -3.12
N ARG A 176 -0.57 18.92 -2.72
CA ARG A 176 0.12 19.01 -1.44
C ARG A 176 -0.85 18.83 -0.27
N ASP A 177 -1.98 19.51 -0.29
CA ASP A 177 -2.95 19.48 0.79
C ASP A 177 -3.62 18.10 0.93
N ARG A 178 -3.90 17.44 -0.21
CA ARG A 178 -4.60 16.15 -0.23
C ARG A 178 -3.68 14.96 -0.05
N PHE A 179 -2.48 15.00 -0.61
CA PHE A 179 -1.57 13.84 -0.67
C PHE A 179 -0.26 14.05 0.12
N GLY A 180 -0.01 15.25 0.66
CA GLY A 180 1.26 15.56 1.33
C GLY A 180 2.47 15.55 0.39
N ALA A 181 2.24 15.57 -0.93
CA ALA A 181 3.29 15.44 -1.94
C ALA A 181 3.69 16.80 -2.50
N GLU A 182 4.99 17.07 -2.57
CA GLU A 182 5.52 18.25 -3.26
C GLU A 182 5.76 17.92 -4.74
N VAL A 183 5.14 18.70 -5.63
CA VAL A 183 5.28 18.54 -7.08
C VAL A 183 5.72 19.85 -7.71
N SER A 184 6.77 19.79 -8.54
CA SER A 184 7.27 20.98 -9.22
C SER A 184 6.37 21.39 -10.39
N ARG A 185 6.20 22.70 -10.60
CA ARG A 185 5.50 23.26 -11.77
C ARG A 185 6.10 22.74 -13.09
N THR A 186 7.41 22.59 -13.14
CA THR A 186 8.16 22.06 -14.29
C THR A 186 7.83 20.60 -14.61
N SER A 187 7.22 19.87 -13.65
CA SER A 187 6.74 18.50 -13.86
C SER A 187 5.24 18.46 -14.20
N VAL A 188 4.43 19.34 -13.60
CA VAL A 188 2.97 19.38 -13.81
C VAL A 188 2.61 19.85 -15.23
N SER A 189 3.20 20.96 -15.70
CA SER A 189 2.81 21.54 -17.00
C SER A 189 3.08 20.60 -18.19
N PRO A 190 4.27 19.98 -18.34
CA PRO A 190 4.49 19.02 -19.43
C PRO A 190 3.60 17.78 -19.35
N LEU A 191 3.22 17.37 -18.14
CA LEU A 191 2.37 16.21 -17.93
C LEU A 191 0.92 16.48 -18.34
N LEU A 192 0.37 17.65 -17.98
CA LEU A 192 -0.95 18.09 -18.42
C LEU A 192 -1.05 18.19 -19.95
N SER A 193 -0.05 18.80 -20.60
CA SER A 193 0.01 18.85 -22.07
C SER A 193 0.02 17.46 -22.70
N LYS A 194 0.74 16.49 -22.11
CA LYS A 194 0.72 15.10 -22.61
C LYS A 194 -0.63 14.42 -22.45
N LEU A 195 -1.38 14.73 -21.38
CA LEU A 195 -2.69 14.15 -21.10
C LEU A 195 -3.78 14.72 -22.01
N ASP A 196 -3.65 15.99 -22.39
CA ASP A 196 -4.49 16.64 -23.40
C ASP A 196 -4.29 15.99 -24.78
N ILE A 197 -3.05 15.89 -25.23
CA ILE A 197 -2.70 15.29 -26.53
C ILE A 197 -3.07 13.80 -26.59
N ARG A 198 -2.97 13.04 -25.48
CA ARG A 198 -3.34 11.62 -25.41
C ARG A 198 -4.85 11.40 -25.27
N GLY A 199 -5.62 11.96 -26.19
CA GLY A 199 -7.04 11.67 -26.32
C GLY A 199 -7.96 12.51 -25.45
N GLY A 200 -7.53 13.71 -25.04
CA GLY A 200 -8.37 14.66 -24.30
C GLY A 200 -8.71 14.20 -22.90
N ILE A 201 -7.82 13.47 -22.22
CA ILE A 201 -8.04 13.01 -20.83
C ILE A 201 -8.25 14.21 -19.91
N VAL A 202 -7.54 15.30 -20.19
CA VAL A 202 -7.77 16.62 -19.62
C VAL A 202 -7.98 17.59 -20.77
N VAL A 203 -8.71 18.67 -20.54
CA VAL A 203 -8.94 19.75 -21.51
C VAL A 203 -8.40 21.04 -20.93
N HIS A 204 -7.70 21.79 -21.76
CA HIS A 204 -7.25 23.13 -21.44
C HIS A 204 -8.31 24.16 -21.83
N ILE A 205 -8.79 24.95 -20.87
CA ILE A 205 -9.76 26.03 -21.06
C ILE A 205 -9.11 27.31 -20.53
N ASP A 206 -8.83 28.24 -21.45
CA ASP A 206 -8.06 29.47 -21.18
C ASP A 206 -6.68 29.18 -20.58
N ASP A 207 -6.49 29.42 -19.29
CA ASP A 207 -5.25 29.18 -18.52
C ASP A 207 -5.40 28.04 -17.49
N LYS A 208 -6.49 27.28 -17.59
CA LYS A 208 -6.93 26.28 -16.61
C LYS A 208 -7.14 24.91 -17.23
N TRP A 209 -7.13 23.91 -16.37
CA TRP A 209 -7.25 22.50 -16.73
C TRP A 209 -8.46 21.88 -16.07
N THR A 210 -9.17 21.04 -16.80
CA THR A 210 -10.29 20.25 -16.28
C THR A 210 -10.33 18.87 -16.92
N ILE A 211 -11.16 17.96 -16.40
CA ILE A 211 -11.46 16.69 -17.07
C ILE A 211 -12.81 16.88 -17.79
N PRO A 212 -12.91 16.52 -19.09
CA PRO A 212 -14.17 16.63 -19.80
C PRO A 212 -15.22 15.75 -19.14
N LYS A 213 -16.42 16.30 -18.93
CA LYS A 213 -17.56 15.53 -18.43
C LYS A 213 -17.99 14.58 -19.55
N ALA A 214 -18.05 13.28 -19.23
CA ALA A 214 -18.64 12.27 -20.09
C ALA A 214 -20.14 12.52 -20.28
#